data_AF-A0A2S7WVU8-F1
#
_entry.id   AF-A0A2S7WVU8-F1
#
_cell.length_a   1.000
_cell.length_b   1.000
_cell.length_c   1.000
_cell.angle_alpha   90.00
_cell.angle_beta   90.00
_cell.angle_gamma   90.00
#
_symmetry.space_group_name_H-M   'P 1'
#
loop_
_entity.id
_entity.type
_entity.pdbx_description
1 polymer ?
#
loop_
_entity_poly.entity_id
_entity_poly.type
_entity_poly.pdbx_seq_one_letter_code
_entity_poly.pdbx_strand_id
1 'polypeptide(L)' 'MMLDSSVRHQTYIEDCEVCCNPIEVSPRFESGELIGFDSQSIEQ' A
#
# COMPACT_ATOMS: atom_id res chain seq x y z
N MET A 1 -8.25 0.88 -3.75
CA MET A 1 -7.29 0.96 -2.64
C MET A 1 -7.80 1.82 -1.48
N MET A 2 -7.86 1.21 -0.28
CA MET A 2 -8.20 1.85 0.99
C MET A 2 -6.97 1.79 1.90
N LEU A 3 -6.56 2.91 2.48
CA LEU A 3 -5.42 3.01 3.41
C LEU A 3 -5.96 3.36 4.80
N ASP A 4 -5.42 2.75 5.86
CA ASP A 4 -5.82 3.04 7.24
C ASP A 4 -4.76 3.90 7.92
N SER A 5 -5.07 5.17 8.13
CA SER A 5 -4.15 6.11 8.79
C SER A 5 -4.00 5.88 10.30
N SER A 6 -4.82 4.99 10.88
CA SER A 6 -4.70 4.57 12.28
C SER A 6 -3.49 3.66 12.50
N VAL A 7 -3.05 2.97 11.45
CA VAL A 7 -1.87 2.08 11.48
C VAL A 7 -0.65 2.81 10.88
N ARG A 8 0.41 2.95 11.68
CA ARG A 8 1.64 3.65 11.27
C ARG A 8 2.34 3.03 10.05
N HIS A 9 2.34 1.72 9.97
CA HIS A 9 2.97 0.97 8.88
C HIS A 9 2.12 -0.27 8.62
N GLN A 10 1.60 -0.37 7.40
CA GLN A 10 0.82 -1.52 6.95
C GLN A 10 1.46 -2.02 5.66
N THR A 11 1.55 -3.34 5.50
CA THR A 11 1.98 -3.98 4.26
C THR A 11 0.95 -5.02 3.89
N TYR A 12 0.42 -4.93 2.68
CA TYR A 12 -0.65 -5.79 2.21
C TYR A 12 -0.63 -5.86 0.68
N ILE A 13 -1.28 -6.89 0.16
CA ILE A 13 -1.36 -7.15 -1.28
C ILE A 13 -2.71 -6.67 -1.77
N GLU A 14 -2.69 -5.88 -2.85
CA GLU A 14 -3.86 -5.46 -3.61
C GLU A 14 -3.63 -5.81 -5.08
N ASP A 15 -4.71 -5.96 -5.85
CA ASP A 15 -4.60 -6.08 -7.30
C ASP A 15 -4.44 -4.70 -7.95
N CYS A 16 -3.57 -4.60 -8.95
CA CYS A 16 -3.45 -3.37 -9.72
C CYS A 16 -4.72 -3.15 -10.55
N GLU A 17 -5.42 -2.03 -10.35
CA GLU A 17 -6.66 -1.69 -11.07
C GLU A 17 -6.47 -1.44 -12.59
N VAL A 18 -5.22 -1.40 -13.08
CA VAL A 18 -4.90 -1.21 -14.51
C VAL A 18 -4.58 -2.53 -15.20
N CYS A 19 -3.81 -3.40 -14.55
CA CYS A 19 -3.30 -4.64 -15.15
C CYS A 19 -3.70 -5.93 -14.40
N CYS A 20 -4.47 -5.82 -13.32
CA CYS A 20 -4.92 -6.92 -12.46
C CYS A 20 -3.80 -7.83 -11.92
N ASN A 21 -2.56 -7.34 -11.91
CA ASN A 21 -1.43 -8.06 -11.33
C ASN A 21 -1.33 -7.74 -9.83
N PRO A 22 -0.94 -8.72 -9.00
CA PRO A 22 -0.77 -8.49 -7.58
C PRO A 22 0.39 -7.53 -7.31
N ILE A 23 0.11 -6.50 -6.51
CA ILE A 23 1.09 -5.53 -6.04
C ILE A 23 1.11 -5.54 -4.51
N GLU A 24 2.30 -5.52 -3.93
CA GLU A 24 2.46 -5.27 -2.49
C GLU A 24 2.59 -3.77 -2.26
N VAL A 25 1.88 -3.29 -1.24
CA VAL A 25 1.72 -1.86 -0.97
C VAL A 25 2.05 -1.62 0.49
N SER A 26 2.92 -0.65 0.74
CA SER A 26 3.45 -0.33 2.07
C SER A 26 3.38 1.18 2.36
N PRO A 27 2.19 1.72 2.69
CA PRO A 27 2.07 3.10 3.14
C PRO A 27 2.62 3.27 4.57
N ARG A 28 3.13 4.47 4.83
CA ARG A 28 3.62 4.91 6.15
C ARG A 28 2.87 6.16 6.57
N PHE A 29 2.26 6.10 7.74
CA PHE A 29 1.51 7.20 8.34
C PHE A 29 2.20 7.72 9.59
N GLU A 30 2.22 9.05 9.73
CA GLU A 30 2.65 9.74 10.94
C GLU A 30 1.61 10.82 11.28
N SER A 31 1.11 10.82 12.53
CA SER A 31 0.09 11.76 12.98
C SER A 31 -1.18 11.81 12.11
N GLY A 32 -1.52 10.71 11.43
CA GLY A 32 -2.64 10.61 10.51
C GLY A 32 -2.36 11.10 9.08
N GLU A 33 -1.14 11.57 8.80
CA GLU A 33 -0.70 11.99 7.47
C GLU A 33 0.15 10.92 6.79
N LEU A 34 -0.04 10.74 5.48
CA LEU A 34 0.75 9.83 4.67
C LEU A 34 2.13 10.45 4.41
N ILE A 35 3.16 9.93 5.06
CA ILE A 35 4.54 10.42 4.93
C ILE A 35 5.37 9.62 3.92
N GLY A 36 4.87 8.46 3.48
CA GLY A 36 5.58 7.62 2.54
C GLY A 36 4.66 6.56 1.97
N PHE A 37 4.89 6.21 0.72
CA PHE A 37 4.15 5.18 0.01
C PHE A 37 5.11 4.44 -0.90
N ASP A 38 5.17 3.13 -0.74
CA ASP A 38 5.91 2.22 -1.59
C ASP A 38 4.93 1.20 -2.15
N SER A 39 5.06 0.91 -3.44
CA SER A 39 4.31 -0.17 -4.09
C SER A 39 5.24 -0.92 -5.03
N GLN A 40 5.24 -2.25 -4.95
CA GLN A 40 6.04 -3.10 -5.81
C GLN A 40 5.18 -4.20 -6.42
N SER A 41 5.37 -4.46 -7.72
CA SER A 41 4.83 -5.66 -8.35
C SER A 41 5.53 -6.86 -7.76
N ILE A 42 4.75 -7.85 -7.30
CA ILE A 42 5.30 -9.05 -6.66
C ILE A 42 5.22 -10.26 -7.58
N GLU A 43 5.35 -10.05 -8.90
CA GLU A 43 5.33 -11.06 -9.99
C GLU A 43 5.31 -12.49 -9.45
N GLN A 44 4.11 -13.07 -9.34
CA GLN A 44 3.91 -14.45 -8.87
C GLN A 44 4.27 -15.46 -9.97
#